data_AF-F7A1F6-F1
#
_entry.id   AF-F7A1F6-F1
#
_cell.length_a   1.000
_cell.length_b   1.000
_cell.length_c   1.000
_cell.angle_alpha   90.00
_cell.angle_beta   90.00
_cell.angle_gamma   90.00
#
_symmetry.space_group_name_H-M   'P 1'
#
loop_
_entity.id
_entity.type
_entity.pdbx_description
1 polymer ?
#
loop_
_entity_poly.entity_id
_entity_poly.type
_entity_poly.pdbx_seq_one_letter_code
_entity_poly.pdbx_strand_id
1 'polypeptide(L)'
;ILRFSYLYFTAVTGKGNENELDKEDKGDIFDINAEFADTDLIDGDVIPPTSRNTLVDEGRHWPSTRIPVVMGSNLGLEAIAVILEARQEYEMRTCLTFPDRTDEKDYIEYQSLSGCYSSVGMVGGPQTISIGPGCEKMAVAEHETMHAIGIYHEQSRTDRDHYVRIALENVDEGKEHNFNSYPYSVVDDRRVRYDYDSVMHYGDTSFSSNGQPTIVTLDPAFQDVIGQRRTFSEGDVTKINRMYKCGDTLRYSYNCNYEDETVCGYVQDFTDSGDWVRHIVGASPSVPVTGVLPTTDGSSYMLLDTSAATSSMYSMKYKSTVAQQCLEVSYYMDLQTGSTASLELAIATIDPVNGDVLSVGSPVTTLSGDHEGLWMTERVTISAPSEYKLAIIGNGRNKPHNIAGDVIAIDDVSVLDKPCEMTYFVVNDYSQILATSARGDYFYSPLMYTDDGYGFQVKIYPVGSSNSKDGYMAMYYYVAQGVNDDSLQWPMYNRYIKFSIVDQGPDALTRMTQANSILSSSSGGSWDKPTSLYTHHAHCQCQTRNSGYGFSSFMSVSDIQNTRHFLKHDQLMV
;
A
#
# COMPACT_ATOMS: atom_id res chain seq x y z
N ILE A 1 11.87 9.31 18.19
CA ILE A 1 11.53 8.17 17.31
C ILE A 1 12.73 7.23 17.33
N LEU A 2 12.63 6.14 18.09
CA LEU A 2 13.67 5.10 18.13
C LEU A 2 13.68 4.41 16.77
N ARG A 3 14.78 4.50 16.03
CA ARG A 3 15.01 3.74 14.80
C ARG A 3 15.34 2.31 15.24
N PHE A 4 14.43 1.37 15.01
CA PHE A 4 14.59 0.01 15.53
C PHE A 4 15.45 -0.84 14.60
N SER A 5 16.53 -1.35 15.19
CA SER A 5 17.44 -2.35 14.64
C SER A 5 16.77 -3.72 14.49
N TYR A 6 17.27 -4.50 13.51
CA TYR A 6 17.22 -5.96 13.32
C TYR A 6 16.57 -6.77 14.42
N LEU A 7 15.47 -7.45 14.09
CA LEU A 7 14.79 -8.35 15.00
C LEU A 7 14.55 -9.70 14.34
N TYR A 8 15.17 -10.71 14.92
CA TYR A 8 14.81 -12.10 14.69
C TYR A 8 13.66 -12.42 15.64
N PHE A 9 12.51 -12.79 15.07
CA PHE A 9 11.33 -13.15 15.85
C PHE A 9 11.26 -14.66 16.00
N THR A 10 11.16 -15.13 17.24
CA THR A 10 10.81 -16.52 17.53
C THR A 10 9.34 -16.59 17.89
N ALA A 11 8.58 -17.40 17.16
CA ALA A 11 7.17 -17.64 17.46
C ALA A 11 7.02 -18.29 18.85
N VAL A 12 6.01 -17.85 19.59
CA VAL A 12 5.67 -18.33 20.93
C VAL A 12 4.31 -19.03 20.88
N THR A 13 4.20 -20.17 21.56
CA THR A 13 2.95 -20.94 21.65
C THR A 13 2.01 -20.35 22.71
N GLY A 14 0.77 -20.02 22.37
CA GLY A 14 -0.23 -19.65 23.37
C GLY A 14 -1.57 -19.17 22.79
N LYS A 15 -2.66 -19.31 23.56
CA LYS A 15 -3.95 -18.68 23.23
C LYS A 15 -4.03 -17.30 23.90
N GLY A 16 -4.24 -16.24 23.13
CA GLY A 16 -4.54 -14.93 23.70
C GLY A 16 -6.04 -14.72 23.95
N ASN A 17 -6.37 -13.52 24.43
CA ASN A 17 -7.75 -13.04 24.53
C ASN A 17 -7.91 -11.89 23.54
N GLU A 18 -8.24 -12.20 22.29
CA GLU A 18 -8.36 -11.23 21.21
C GLU A 18 -9.79 -10.67 21.11
N ASN A 19 -9.91 -9.36 20.87
CA ASN A 19 -11.16 -8.76 20.43
C ASN A 19 -11.14 -8.71 18.90
N GLU A 20 -12.07 -9.42 18.28
CA GLU A 20 -12.17 -9.54 16.84
C GLU A 20 -13.08 -8.45 16.27
N LEU A 21 -12.73 -7.98 15.08
CA LEU A 21 -13.58 -7.09 14.33
C LEU A 21 -14.15 -7.86 13.14
N ASP A 22 -15.47 -8.00 13.13
CA ASP A 22 -16.25 -8.72 12.11
C ASP A 22 -16.20 -8.06 10.71
N LYS A 23 -15.31 -7.10 10.44
CA LYS A 23 -15.26 -6.38 9.14
C LYS A 23 -14.89 -7.28 7.95
N GLU A 24 -14.21 -8.39 8.18
CA GLU A 24 -13.96 -9.42 7.17
C GLU A 24 -15.08 -10.47 7.10
N ASP A 25 -15.88 -10.59 8.16
CA ASP A 25 -17.04 -11.49 8.22
C ASP A 25 -18.31 -10.86 7.64
N LYS A 26 -18.35 -9.52 7.50
CA LYS A 26 -19.38 -8.78 6.75
C LYS A 26 -19.32 -8.98 5.23
N GLY A 27 -18.27 -9.64 4.73
CA GLY A 27 -18.09 -9.94 3.31
C GLY A 27 -17.63 -8.77 2.44
N ASP A 28 -17.76 -8.94 1.13
CA ASP A 28 -17.46 -7.92 0.12
C ASP A 28 -18.64 -6.92 -0.03
N ILE A 29 -18.50 -5.89 -0.88
CA ILE A 29 -19.54 -4.88 -1.18
C ILE A 29 -20.92 -5.54 -1.40
N PHE A 30 -20.93 -6.62 -2.17
CA PHE A 30 -22.15 -7.34 -2.55
C PHE A 30 -22.82 -8.06 -1.38
N ASP A 31 -22.02 -8.61 -0.46
CA ASP A 31 -22.51 -9.28 0.74
C ASP A 31 -23.10 -8.24 1.71
N ILE A 32 -22.37 -7.13 1.90
CA ILE A 32 -22.82 -5.99 2.70
C ILE A 32 -24.16 -5.48 2.17
N ASN A 33 -24.28 -5.25 0.86
CA ASN A 33 -25.52 -4.75 0.26
C ASN A 33 -26.66 -5.77 0.34
N ALA A 34 -26.38 -7.07 0.26
CA ALA A 34 -27.38 -8.12 0.39
C ALA A 34 -28.01 -8.18 1.80
N GLU A 35 -27.29 -7.78 2.85
CA GLU A 35 -27.84 -7.65 4.21
C GLU A 35 -28.89 -6.53 4.31
N PHE A 36 -28.81 -5.52 3.46
CA PHE A 36 -29.75 -4.40 3.41
C PHE A 36 -30.86 -4.69 2.40
N ALA A 37 -31.94 -5.30 2.89
CA ALA A 37 -33.10 -5.83 2.14
C ALA A 37 -33.88 -4.86 1.20
N ASP A 38 -33.40 -3.64 0.96
CA ASP A 38 -34.20 -2.54 0.39
C ASP A 38 -33.49 -1.74 -0.73
N THR A 39 -32.50 -2.33 -1.39
CA THR A 39 -31.80 -1.64 -2.49
C THR A 39 -32.00 -2.40 -3.82
N ASP A 40 -32.91 -1.91 -4.66
CA ASP A 40 -33.10 -2.34 -6.07
C ASP A 40 -31.88 -1.88 -6.90
N LEU A 41 -30.67 -2.31 -6.54
CA LEU A 41 -29.43 -1.98 -7.24
C LEU A 41 -29.23 -2.95 -8.39
N ILE A 42 -28.76 -2.44 -9.53
CA ILE A 42 -28.23 -3.29 -10.60
C ILE A 42 -26.80 -3.67 -10.23
N ASP A 43 -26.37 -4.86 -10.63
CA ASP A 43 -25.03 -5.37 -10.36
C ASP A 43 -24.64 -5.23 -8.85
N GLY A 44 -25.63 -5.28 -7.95
CA GLY A 44 -25.42 -5.28 -6.50
C GLY A 44 -25.10 -3.93 -5.83
N ASP A 45 -24.51 -2.96 -6.53
CA ASP A 45 -24.02 -1.69 -5.96
C ASP A 45 -24.25 -0.48 -6.89
N VAL A 46 -24.90 -0.65 -8.04
CA VAL A 46 -25.17 0.44 -8.98
C VAL A 46 -26.62 0.90 -8.90
N ILE A 47 -26.82 2.20 -8.71
CA ILE A 47 -28.15 2.83 -8.76
C ILE A 47 -28.70 2.74 -10.20
N PRO A 48 -29.90 2.15 -10.42
CA PRO A 48 -30.49 2.08 -11.74
C PRO A 48 -30.78 3.48 -12.32
N PRO A 49 -30.52 3.73 -13.61
CA PRO A 49 -30.84 5.02 -14.22
C PRO A 49 -32.36 5.27 -14.25
N THR A 50 -32.78 6.46 -13.82
CA THR A 50 -34.21 6.85 -13.67
C THR A 50 -34.97 7.00 -14.99
N SER A 51 -34.33 6.88 -16.16
CA SER A 51 -35.01 6.90 -17.46
C SER A 51 -34.43 5.87 -18.44
N ARG A 52 -35.31 5.07 -19.07
CA ARG A 52 -34.98 4.05 -20.10
C ARG A 52 -34.61 4.65 -21.47
N ASN A 53 -34.44 5.97 -21.58
CA ASN A 53 -34.30 6.68 -22.85
C ASN A 53 -32.90 7.28 -23.09
N THR A 54 -31.84 6.68 -22.55
CA THR A 54 -30.48 7.14 -22.88
C THR A 54 -29.63 5.98 -23.34
N LEU A 55 -29.59 5.82 -24.67
CA LEU A 55 -28.42 5.31 -25.37
C LEU A 55 -27.17 5.99 -24.78
N VAL A 56 -26.30 5.14 -24.24
CA VAL A 56 -24.94 5.42 -23.78
C VAL A 56 -24.05 5.58 -25.02
N ASP A 57 -23.06 6.49 -25.01
CA ASP A 57 -21.69 6.13 -25.46
C ASP A 57 -20.59 7.21 -25.34
N GLU A 58 -20.87 8.53 -25.23
CA GLU A 58 -19.75 9.51 -25.18
C GLU A 58 -19.88 10.65 -24.16
N GLY A 59 -20.99 10.76 -23.42
CA GLY A 59 -21.34 12.01 -22.73
C GLY A 59 -21.61 11.96 -21.22
N ARG A 60 -21.38 10.84 -20.53
CA ARG A 60 -21.70 10.70 -19.09
C ARG A 60 -20.51 10.55 -18.15
N HIS A 61 -19.28 10.48 -18.64
CA HIS A 61 -18.14 10.81 -17.79
C HIS A 61 -18.20 12.28 -17.36
N TRP A 62 -17.55 12.61 -16.26
CA TRP A 62 -17.45 14.00 -15.84
C TRP A 62 -16.71 14.81 -16.93
N PRO A 63 -17.21 16.00 -17.32
CA PRO A 63 -16.59 16.78 -18.40
C PRO A 63 -15.23 17.40 -18.00
N SER A 64 -14.89 17.31 -16.72
CA SER A 64 -13.72 17.90 -16.09
C SER A 64 -13.00 16.83 -15.27
N THR A 65 -11.67 16.90 -15.23
CA THR A 65 -10.87 16.09 -14.32
C THR A 65 -10.89 16.62 -12.88
N ARG A 66 -11.51 17.78 -12.66
CA ARG A 66 -11.82 18.36 -11.34
C ARG A 66 -13.28 18.08 -11.02
N ILE A 67 -13.53 17.11 -10.14
CA ILE A 67 -14.86 16.62 -9.75
C ILE A 67 -15.17 17.10 -8.33
N PRO A 68 -16.06 18.08 -8.14
CA PRO A 68 -16.33 18.64 -6.81
C PRO A 68 -16.98 17.61 -5.88
N VAL A 69 -16.62 17.62 -4.60
CA VAL A 69 -17.16 16.69 -3.60
C VAL A 69 -17.67 17.40 -2.34
N VAL A 70 -18.60 16.75 -1.65
CA VAL A 70 -19.09 17.12 -0.31
C VAL A 70 -19.02 15.90 0.59
N MET A 71 -18.46 16.07 1.79
CA MET A 71 -18.50 15.08 2.86
C MET A 71 -19.78 15.27 3.69
N GLY A 72 -20.69 14.30 3.63
CA GLY A 72 -21.93 14.32 4.40
C GLY A 72 -21.69 14.33 5.90
N SER A 73 -22.55 15.03 6.65
CA SER A 73 -22.43 15.16 8.11
C SER A 73 -22.68 13.87 8.89
N ASN A 74 -23.21 12.84 8.23
CA ASN A 74 -23.43 11.50 8.78
C ASN A 74 -22.24 10.54 8.58
N LEU A 75 -21.16 10.97 7.91
CA LEU A 75 -19.96 10.15 7.79
C LEU A 75 -19.22 10.05 9.12
N GLY A 76 -18.84 8.82 9.51
CA GLY A 76 -17.93 8.59 10.61
C GLY A 76 -16.48 8.95 10.26
N LEU A 77 -15.64 9.12 11.28
CA LEU A 77 -14.22 9.47 11.08
C LEU A 77 -13.47 8.44 10.22
N GLU A 78 -13.82 7.15 10.34
CA GLU A 78 -13.19 6.10 9.56
C GLU A 78 -13.58 6.17 8.08
N ALA A 79 -14.86 6.37 7.77
CA ALA A 79 -15.33 6.58 6.40
C ALA A 79 -14.64 7.79 5.77
N ILE A 80 -14.52 8.90 6.51
CA ILE A 80 -13.80 10.10 6.05
C ILE A 80 -12.33 9.75 5.75
N ALA A 81 -11.65 9.02 6.64
CA ALA A 81 -10.24 8.65 6.45
C ALA A 81 -10.06 7.83 5.16
N VAL A 82 -10.86 6.79 4.93
CA VAL A 82 -10.72 5.94 3.73
C VAL A 82 -11.09 6.66 2.44
N ILE A 83 -12.04 7.60 2.47
CA ILE A 83 -12.35 8.44 1.30
C ILE A 83 -11.18 9.38 0.98
N LEU A 84 -10.51 9.94 2.00
CA LEU A 84 -9.33 10.78 1.80
C LEU A 84 -8.12 9.98 1.31
N GLU A 85 -7.95 8.73 1.75
CA GLU A 85 -6.95 7.80 1.20
C GLU A 85 -7.23 7.50 -0.28
N ALA A 86 -8.46 7.11 -0.62
CA ALA A 86 -8.85 6.85 -2.01
C ALA A 86 -8.62 8.08 -2.90
N ARG A 87 -8.96 9.28 -2.41
CA ARG A 87 -8.66 10.55 -3.10
C ARG A 87 -7.17 10.71 -3.37
N GLN A 88 -6.31 10.38 -2.40
CA GLN A 88 -4.86 10.46 -2.59
C GLN A 88 -4.38 9.48 -3.67
N GLU A 89 -4.90 8.25 -3.71
CA GLU A 89 -4.55 7.27 -4.75
C GLU A 89 -4.97 7.73 -6.16
N TYR A 90 -6.16 8.32 -6.31
CA TYR A 90 -6.55 8.97 -7.58
C TYR A 90 -5.58 10.09 -7.99
N GLU A 91 -5.21 10.97 -7.06
CA GLU A 91 -4.29 12.10 -7.33
C GLU A 91 -2.86 11.61 -7.66
N MET A 92 -2.43 10.48 -7.10
CA MET A 92 -1.12 9.87 -7.35
C MET A 92 -1.05 9.13 -8.69
N ARG A 93 -2.11 8.42 -9.08
CA ARG A 93 -2.08 7.51 -10.23
C ARG A 93 -2.79 8.05 -11.47
N THR A 94 -3.57 9.12 -11.32
CA THR A 94 -4.39 9.69 -12.40
C THR A 94 -4.30 11.21 -12.46
N CYS A 95 -5.02 11.81 -13.42
CA CYS A 95 -5.21 13.25 -13.51
C CYS A 95 -6.50 13.76 -12.84
N LEU A 96 -7.23 12.91 -12.10
CA LEU A 96 -8.48 13.28 -11.42
C LEU A 96 -8.23 13.90 -10.04
N THR A 97 -8.90 15.04 -9.78
CA THR A 97 -8.94 15.72 -8.48
C THR A 97 -10.36 15.78 -7.94
N PHE A 98 -10.47 15.68 -6.60
CA PHE A 98 -11.74 15.69 -5.89
C PHE A 98 -11.82 16.83 -4.86
N PRO A 99 -11.79 18.10 -5.29
CA PRO A 99 -11.79 19.24 -4.37
C PRO A 99 -13.15 19.43 -3.68
N ASP A 100 -13.12 20.09 -2.53
CA ASP A 100 -14.34 20.51 -1.85
C ASP A 100 -15.17 21.41 -2.77
N ARG A 101 -16.46 21.14 -2.84
CA ARG A 101 -17.42 21.92 -3.62
C ARG A 101 -17.52 23.34 -3.09
N THR A 102 -17.62 24.31 -4.00
CA THR A 102 -18.00 25.70 -3.71
C THR A 102 -19.44 25.97 -4.14
N ASP A 103 -19.66 26.10 -5.43
CA ASP A 103 -20.90 26.56 -6.06
C ASP A 103 -21.27 25.74 -7.30
N GLU A 104 -20.49 24.69 -7.59
CA GLU A 104 -20.73 23.81 -8.71
C GLU A 104 -22.10 23.14 -8.59
N LYS A 105 -22.83 23.06 -9.71
CA LYS A 105 -24.16 22.47 -9.76
C LYS A 105 -24.12 20.95 -9.62
N ASP A 106 -23.18 20.33 -10.33
CA ASP A 106 -23.01 18.89 -10.42
C ASP A 106 -21.82 18.52 -9.52
N TYR A 107 -22.02 17.62 -8.56
CA TYR A 107 -20.99 17.23 -7.58
C TYR A 107 -21.32 15.86 -6.94
N ILE A 108 -20.30 15.22 -6.38
CA ILE A 108 -20.44 13.99 -5.61
C ILE A 108 -20.68 14.32 -4.14
N GLU A 109 -21.62 13.65 -3.50
CA GLU A 109 -21.86 13.74 -2.06
C GLU A 109 -21.65 12.38 -1.41
N TYR A 110 -20.58 12.24 -0.62
CA TYR A 110 -20.34 11.03 0.16
C TYR A 110 -21.25 11.03 1.38
N GLN A 111 -21.98 9.94 1.60
CA GLN A 111 -22.87 9.78 2.75
C GLN A 111 -22.74 8.38 3.36
N SER A 112 -22.99 8.25 4.67
CA SER A 112 -23.14 6.94 5.31
C SER A 112 -24.62 6.51 5.29
N LEU A 113 -25.00 5.71 4.29
CA LEU A 113 -26.35 5.14 4.15
C LEU A 113 -26.27 3.60 4.32
N SER A 114 -27.34 2.89 3.97
CA SER A 114 -27.37 1.41 4.04
C SER A 114 -26.71 0.81 2.80
N GLY A 115 -25.49 0.28 2.96
CA GLY A 115 -24.72 -0.35 1.89
C GLY A 115 -23.60 0.53 1.31
N CYS A 116 -22.92 0.00 0.30
CA CYS A 116 -21.90 0.66 -0.51
C CYS A 116 -22.44 0.73 -1.95
N TYR A 117 -22.66 1.92 -2.49
CA TYR A 117 -23.23 2.04 -3.83
C TYR A 117 -23.00 3.41 -4.45
N SER A 118 -23.14 3.46 -5.76
CA SER A 118 -22.95 4.67 -6.56
C SER A 118 -23.79 4.64 -7.84
N SER A 119 -23.91 5.80 -8.50
CA SER A 119 -24.42 5.86 -9.87
C SER A 119 -23.26 5.70 -10.86
N VAL A 120 -23.49 5.08 -12.02
CA VAL A 120 -22.44 5.03 -13.04
C VAL A 120 -22.41 6.31 -13.89
N GLY A 121 -21.33 7.08 -13.75
CA GLY A 121 -21.09 8.36 -14.41
C GLY A 121 -21.79 9.56 -13.75
N MET A 122 -21.68 10.71 -14.40
CA MET A 122 -22.32 11.97 -14.00
C MET A 122 -23.81 11.94 -14.33
N VAL A 123 -24.66 11.99 -13.30
CA VAL A 123 -26.13 12.00 -13.46
C VAL A 123 -26.71 13.43 -13.52
N GLY A 124 -25.92 14.43 -13.09
CA GLY A 124 -26.31 15.83 -13.00
C GLY A 124 -26.96 16.18 -11.65
N GLY A 125 -26.66 17.37 -11.13
CA GLY A 125 -26.99 17.78 -9.77
C GLY A 125 -26.13 17.10 -8.69
N PRO A 126 -26.55 17.14 -7.43
CA PRO A 126 -25.98 16.31 -6.38
C PRO A 126 -26.14 14.83 -6.70
N GLN A 127 -25.07 14.04 -6.65
CA GLN A 127 -25.15 12.58 -6.75
C GLN A 127 -24.46 11.90 -5.57
N THR A 128 -25.13 10.93 -4.97
CA THR A 128 -24.65 10.28 -3.76
C THR A 128 -23.72 9.12 -4.08
N ILE A 129 -22.63 9.02 -3.31
CA ILE A 129 -21.89 7.79 -3.10
C ILE A 129 -22.14 7.36 -1.65
N SER A 130 -22.61 6.13 -1.45
CA SER A 130 -22.78 5.58 -0.12
C SER A 130 -21.54 4.84 0.35
N ILE A 131 -20.99 5.27 1.48
CA ILE A 131 -19.97 4.53 2.26
C ILE A 131 -20.61 4.25 3.63
N GLY A 132 -21.49 3.25 3.64
CA GLY A 132 -22.24 2.81 4.80
C GLY A 132 -21.42 1.99 5.82
N PRO A 133 -22.07 1.55 6.90
CA PRO A 133 -21.45 0.66 7.88
C PRO A 133 -20.96 -0.65 7.24
N GLY A 134 -19.67 -0.95 7.34
CA GLY A 134 -19.01 -2.09 6.68
C GLY A 134 -18.23 -1.71 5.42
N CYS A 135 -18.55 -0.56 4.81
CA CYS A 135 -17.92 -0.06 3.59
C CYS A 135 -16.66 0.77 3.85
N GLU A 136 -16.24 0.94 5.11
CA GLU A 136 -15.12 1.80 5.48
C GLU A 136 -13.77 1.14 5.16
N LYS A 137 -13.50 0.92 3.87
CA LYS A 137 -12.26 0.41 3.28
C LYS A 137 -11.87 1.33 2.12
N MET A 138 -10.57 1.59 1.95
CA MET A 138 -10.07 2.46 0.87
C MET A 138 -10.48 1.94 -0.51
N ALA A 139 -10.27 0.66 -0.79
CA ALA A 139 -10.64 0.03 -2.06
C ALA A 139 -12.14 0.11 -2.37
N VAL A 140 -13.01 0.12 -1.35
CA VAL A 140 -14.46 0.30 -1.55
C VAL A 140 -14.75 1.74 -1.95
N ALA A 141 -14.14 2.73 -1.28
CA ALA A 141 -14.28 4.12 -1.70
C ALA A 141 -13.73 4.37 -3.12
N GLU A 142 -12.63 3.72 -3.49
CA GLU A 142 -12.09 3.73 -4.87
C GLU A 142 -13.10 3.15 -5.86
N HIS A 143 -13.66 1.97 -5.56
CA HIS A 143 -14.64 1.24 -6.38
C HIS A 143 -15.90 2.08 -6.64
N GLU A 144 -16.52 2.62 -5.59
CA GLU A 144 -17.74 3.44 -5.73
C GLU A 144 -17.47 4.76 -6.47
N THR A 145 -16.26 5.30 -6.33
CA THR A 145 -15.83 6.45 -7.10
C THR A 145 -15.59 6.09 -8.57
N MET A 146 -15.08 4.89 -8.87
CA MET A 146 -14.92 4.38 -10.24
C MET A 146 -16.27 4.26 -10.94
N HIS A 147 -17.30 3.79 -10.25
CA HIS A 147 -18.68 3.89 -10.71
C HIS A 147 -19.06 5.35 -11.02
N ALA A 148 -18.89 6.27 -10.06
CA ALA A 148 -19.28 7.67 -10.22
C ALA A 148 -18.58 8.37 -11.40
N ILE A 149 -17.37 7.94 -11.79
CA ILE A 149 -16.65 8.47 -12.95
C ILE A 149 -16.99 7.78 -14.28
N GLY A 150 -17.76 6.69 -14.25
CA GLY A 150 -18.34 6.05 -15.43
C GLY A 150 -17.83 4.64 -15.74
N ILE A 151 -17.26 3.92 -14.77
CA ILE A 151 -16.73 2.57 -14.97
C ILE A 151 -17.71 1.54 -14.38
N TYR A 152 -18.09 0.54 -15.18
CA TYR A 152 -18.86 -0.63 -14.74
C TYR A 152 -17.93 -1.73 -14.22
N HIS A 153 -18.50 -2.79 -13.64
CA HIS A 153 -17.71 -3.94 -13.23
C HIS A 153 -17.00 -4.66 -14.37
N GLU A 154 -15.84 -5.23 -14.08
CA GLU A 154 -15.00 -5.90 -15.07
C GLU A 154 -15.64 -7.18 -15.61
N GLN A 155 -16.31 -7.95 -14.75
CA GLN A 155 -17.04 -9.15 -15.15
C GLN A 155 -18.33 -8.85 -15.92
N SER A 156 -18.66 -7.58 -16.19
CA SER A 156 -19.81 -7.20 -17.03
C SER A 156 -19.39 -6.79 -18.45
N ARG A 157 -18.08 -6.90 -18.76
CA ARG A 157 -17.53 -6.66 -20.12
C ARG A 157 -18.16 -7.55 -21.17
N THR A 158 -18.21 -7.04 -22.40
CA THR A 158 -18.71 -7.76 -23.57
C THR A 158 -17.91 -9.03 -23.90
N ASP A 159 -16.60 -9.02 -23.64
CA ASP A 159 -15.66 -10.11 -23.97
C ASP A 159 -15.36 -11.05 -22.81
N ARG A 160 -16.04 -10.89 -21.66
CA ARG A 160 -15.73 -11.62 -20.41
C ARG A 160 -15.75 -13.15 -20.56
N ASP A 161 -16.60 -13.70 -21.44
CA ASP A 161 -16.84 -15.14 -21.54
C ASP A 161 -15.62 -15.87 -22.18
N HIS A 162 -14.63 -15.12 -22.66
CA HIS A 162 -13.31 -15.65 -23.05
C HIS A 162 -12.33 -15.79 -21.88
N TYR A 163 -12.69 -15.30 -20.69
CA TYR A 163 -11.82 -15.21 -19.51
C TYR A 163 -12.43 -15.89 -18.29
N VAL A 164 -13.75 -15.85 -18.16
CA VAL A 164 -14.50 -16.43 -17.05
C VAL A 164 -15.74 -17.18 -17.55
N ARG A 165 -16.20 -18.14 -16.76
CA ARG A 165 -17.50 -18.80 -16.88
C ARG A 165 -18.38 -18.42 -15.70
N ILE A 166 -19.58 -17.93 -16.00
CA ILE A 166 -20.60 -17.70 -14.97
C ILE A 166 -21.33 -19.03 -14.68
N ALA A 167 -21.20 -19.51 -13.45
CA ALA A 167 -21.87 -20.69 -12.93
C ALA A 167 -23.24 -20.30 -12.36
N LEU A 168 -24.20 -20.01 -13.24
CA LEU A 168 -25.56 -19.60 -12.84
C LEU A 168 -26.25 -20.62 -11.93
N GLU A 169 -25.85 -21.89 -11.98
CA GLU A 169 -26.30 -22.96 -11.09
C GLU A 169 -25.98 -22.71 -9.59
N ASN A 170 -25.01 -21.85 -9.29
CA ASN A 170 -24.62 -21.50 -7.93
C ASN A 170 -25.18 -20.14 -7.47
N VAL A 171 -25.74 -19.34 -8.38
CA VAL A 171 -26.22 -17.99 -8.09
C VAL A 171 -27.54 -18.04 -7.30
N ASP A 172 -27.69 -17.13 -6.34
CA ASP A 172 -28.95 -16.91 -5.62
C ASP A 172 -30.12 -16.62 -6.56
N GLU A 173 -31.26 -17.27 -6.32
CA GLU A 173 -32.45 -17.11 -7.14
C GLU A 173 -32.87 -15.63 -7.21
N GLY A 174 -32.99 -15.10 -8.42
CA GLY A 174 -33.34 -13.70 -8.68
C GLY A 174 -32.14 -12.74 -8.74
N LYS A 175 -30.91 -13.20 -8.49
CA LYS A 175 -29.66 -12.41 -8.58
C LYS A 175 -28.90 -12.62 -9.89
N GLU A 176 -29.41 -13.41 -10.81
CA GLU A 176 -28.77 -13.73 -12.10
C GLU A 176 -28.50 -12.48 -12.95
N HIS A 177 -29.32 -11.44 -12.79
CA HIS A 177 -29.20 -10.18 -13.51
C HIS A 177 -27.92 -9.40 -13.18
N ASN A 178 -27.31 -9.62 -12.01
CA ASN A 178 -26.02 -9.02 -11.62
C ASN A 178 -24.84 -9.57 -12.44
N PHE A 179 -25.07 -10.65 -13.19
CA PHE A 179 -24.10 -11.24 -14.09
C PHE A 179 -24.45 -10.95 -15.55
N ASN A 180 -25.23 -9.92 -15.87
CA ASN A 180 -25.44 -9.55 -17.26
C ASN A 180 -24.17 -8.92 -17.86
N SER A 181 -23.78 -9.37 -19.05
CA SER A 181 -22.78 -8.65 -19.85
C SER A 181 -23.43 -7.51 -20.62
N TYR A 182 -22.72 -6.41 -20.80
CA TYR A 182 -23.20 -5.26 -21.57
C TYR A 182 -22.56 -5.20 -22.97
N PRO A 183 -23.23 -4.62 -23.98
CA PRO A 183 -22.63 -4.39 -25.30
C PRO A 183 -21.55 -3.29 -25.24
N TYR A 184 -20.68 -3.26 -26.26
CA TYR A 184 -19.61 -2.24 -26.38
C TYR A 184 -20.10 -0.80 -26.34
N SER A 185 -21.37 -0.55 -26.69
CA SER A 185 -21.97 0.78 -26.62
C SER A 185 -22.32 1.23 -25.18
N VAL A 186 -22.02 0.40 -24.20
CA VAL A 186 -22.27 0.65 -22.77
C VAL A 186 -20.97 0.45 -21.99
N VAL A 187 -20.24 -0.63 -22.29
CA VAL A 187 -18.94 -0.94 -21.69
C VAL A 187 -17.86 -0.94 -22.77
N ASP A 188 -17.07 0.13 -22.80
CA ASP A 188 -15.89 0.25 -23.65
C ASP A 188 -14.65 -0.22 -22.87
N ASP A 189 -13.92 -1.19 -23.43
CA ASP A 189 -12.70 -1.74 -22.84
C ASP A 189 -11.51 -0.75 -22.84
N ARG A 190 -11.64 0.38 -23.54
CA ARG A 190 -10.59 1.41 -23.71
C ARG A 190 -9.26 0.82 -24.19
N ARG A 191 -9.31 -0.29 -24.94
CA ARG A 191 -8.16 -1.10 -25.40
C ARG A 191 -7.31 -1.63 -24.25
N VAL A 192 -7.90 -1.85 -23.08
CA VAL A 192 -7.26 -2.48 -21.93
C VAL A 192 -7.69 -3.95 -21.92
N ARG A 193 -6.74 -4.85 -21.65
CA ARG A 193 -7.00 -6.29 -21.57
C ARG A 193 -8.00 -6.57 -20.45
N TYR A 194 -8.63 -7.75 -20.46
CA TYR A 194 -9.42 -8.18 -19.31
C TYR A 194 -8.53 -8.26 -18.08
N ASP A 195 -8.97 -7.65 -16.99
CA ASP A 195 -8.17 -7.49 -15.79
C ASP A 195 -8.76 -8.29 -14.61
N TYR A 196 -8.21 -9.48 -14.35
CA TYR A 196 -8.63 -10.30 -13.21
C TYR A 196 -8.40 -9.61 -11.87
N ASP A 197 -7.43 -8.70 -11.79
CA ASP A 197 -7.00 -8.03 -10.56
C ASP A 197 -7.69 -6.67 -10.37
N SER A 198 -8.59 -6.29 -11.29
CA SER A 198 -9.36 -5.06 -11.22
C SER A 198 -10.16 -4.95 -9.91
N VAL A 199 -10.11 -3.79 -9.27
CA VAL A 199 -10.94 -3.50 -8.08
C VAL A 199 -12.43 -3.52 -8.41
N MET A 200 -12.78 -3.37 -9.69
CA MET A 200 -14.13 -3.48 -10.24
C MET A 200 -14.55 -4.92 -10.56
N HIS A 201 -13.73 -5.93 -10.28
CA HIS A 201 -14.10 -7.33 -10.51
C HIS A 201 -14.78 -7.92 -9.27
N TYR A 202 -15.83 -8.71 -9.47
CA TYR A 202 -16.46 -9.52 -8.43
C TYR A 202 -15.51 -10.60 -7.88
N GLY A 203 -15.75 -11.01 -6.63
CA GLY A 203 -15.15 -12.23 -6.10
C GLY A 203 -15.73 -13.49 -6.75
N ASP A 204 -15.10 -14.63 -6.49
CA ASP A 204 -15.52 -15.91 -7.04
C ASP A 204 -16.87 -16.38 -6.50
N THR A 205 -17.21 -16.09 -5.24
CA THR A 205 -18.45 -16.49 -4.57
C THR A 205 -19.51 -15.38 -4.49
N SER A 206 -19.35 -14.26 -5.19
CA SER A 206 -20.33 -13.17 -5.16
C SER A 206 -21.74 -13.67 -5.53
N PHE A 207 -22.75 -13.36 -4.71
CA PHE A 207 -24.15 -13.82 -4.85
C PHE A 207 -24.33 -15.36 -4.89
N SER A 208 -23.45 -16.11 -4.20
CA SER A 208 -23.54 -17.56 -4.15
C SER A 208 -24.60 -18.04 -3.14
N SER A 209 -25.47 -18.94 -3.59
CA SER A 209 -26.51 -19.59 -2.77
C SER A 209 -26.00 -20.75 -1.91
N ASN A 210 -24.82 -21.26 -2.24
CA ASN A 210 -24.31 -22.53 -1.72
C ASN A 210 -22.83 -22.46 -1.33
N GLY A 211 -22.24 -21.26 -1.34
CA GLY A 211 -20.83 -21.02 -1.05
C GLY A 211 -19.87 -21.57 -2.12
N GLN A 212 -20.37 -22.09 -3.25
CA GLN A 212 -19.54 -22.47 -4.39
C GLN A 212 -19.32 -21.26 -5.32
N PRO A 213 -18.24 -21.27 -6.12
CA PRO A 213 -17.96 -20.17 -7.04
C PRO A 213 -19.10 -19.93 -8.05
N THR A 214 -19.57 -18.70 -8.15
CA THR A 214 -20.46 -18.19 -9.20
C THR A 214 -19.65 -17.69 -10.41
N ILE A 215 -18.40 -17.27 -10.20
CA ILE A 215 -17.45 -16.94 -11.26
C ILE A 215 -16.27 -17.91 -11.23
N VAL A 216 -16.12 -18.67 -12.32
CA VAL A 216 -14.99 -19.59 -12.50
C VAL A 216 -14.09 -19.06 -13.60
N THR A 217 -12.86 -18.71 -13.24
CA THR A 217 -11.83 -18.31 -14.22
C THR A 217 -11.50 -19.46 -15.16
N LEU A 218 -11.33 -19.16 -16.46
CA LEU A 218 -10.97 -20.17 -17.44
C LEU A 218 -9.50 -20.59 -17.32
N ASP A 219 -8.65 -19.68 -16.87
CA ASP A 219 -7.30 -19.98 -16.42
C ASP A 219 -7.28 -20.03 -14.88
N PRO A 220 -7.13 -21.24 -14.28
CA PRO A 220 -7.18 -21.42 -12.83
C PRO A 220 -6.15 -20.61 -12.04
N ALA A 221 -5.07 -20.14 -12.68
CA ALA A 221 -4.07 -19.30 -12.03
C ALA A 221 -4.63 -17.97 -11.51
N PHE A 222 -5.78 -17.52 -12.03
CA PHE A 222 -6.42 -16.27 -11.64
C PHE A 222 -7.62 -16.44 -10.71
N GLN A 223 -7.94 -17.67 -10.28
CA GLN A 223 -9.12 -17.92 -9.46
C GLN A 223 -9.05 -17.19 -8.11
N ASP A 224 -7.87 -17.16 -7.49
CA ASP A 224 -7.63 -16.48 -6.21
C ASP A 224 -7.23 -14.99 -6.39
N VAL A 225 -7.25 -14.49 -7.64
CA VAL A 225 -6.89 -13.10 -7.97
C VAL A 225 -8.14 -12.20 -8.07
N ILE A 226 -9.25 -12.74 -8.57
CA ILE A 226 -10.49 -11.99 -8.75
C ILE A 226 -11.10 -11.55 -7.42
N GLY A 227 -11.71 -10.36 -7.42
CA GLY A 227 -12.39 -9.82 -6.22
C GLY A 227 -11.45 -9.18 -5.20
N GLN A 228 -10.20 -8.89 -5.56
CA GLN A 228 -9.30 -8.18 -4.66
C GLN A 228 -9.86 -6.81 -4.23
N ARG A 229 -9.61 -6.43 -2.97
CA ARG A 229 -10.04 -5.17 -2.35
C ARG A 229 -8.88 -4.44 -1.67
N ARG A 230 -7.73 -4.37 -2.34
CA ARG A 230 -6.51 -3.69 -1.86
C ARG A 230 -6.47 -2.24 -2.35
N THR A 231 -6.40 -2.04 -3.66
CA THR A 231 -6.44 -0.74 -4.34
C THR A 231 -6.67 -0.95 -5.85
N PHE A 232 -6.50 0.08 -6.68
CA PHE A 232 -6.49 -0.04 -8.13
C PHE A 232 -5.46 -1.03 -8.66
N SER A 233 -5.87 -1.82 -9.64
CA SER A 233 -4.94 -2.50 -10.55
C SER A 233 -4.31 -1.51 -11.54
N GLU A 234 -3.24 -1.94 -12.22
CA GLU A 234 -2.67 -1.18 -13.34
C GLU A 234 -3.68 -0.98 -14.48
N GLY A 235 -4.56 -1.96 -14.72
CA GLY A 235 -5.59 -1.86 -15.75
C GLY A 235 -6.65 -0.83 -15.40
N ASP A 236 -7.06 -0.73 -14.14
CA ASP A 236 -7.98 0.32 -13.65
C ASP A 236 -7.42 1.71 -13.90
N VAL A 237 -6.18 1.95 -13.45
CA VAL A 237 -5.48 3.23 -13.67
C VAL A 237 -5.36 3.55 -15.16
N THR A 238 -5.00 2.56 -15.97
CA THR A 238 -4.88 2.73 -17.43
C THR A 238 -6.22 3.10 -18.07
N LYS A 239 -7.33 2.46 -17.66
CA LYS A 239 -8.68 2.78 -18.15
C LYS A 239 -9.05 4.22 -17.81
N ILE A 240 -8.85 4.64 -16.56
CA ILE A 240 -9.15 6.01 -16.10
C ILE A 240 -8.32 7.03 -16.89
N ASN A 241 -7.02 6.81 -17.02
CA ASN A 241 -6.11 7.73 -17.70
C ASN A 241 -6.43 7.86 -19.20
N ARG A 242 -6.81 6.77 -19.87
CA ARG A 242 -7.29 6.82 -21.27
C ARG A 242 -8.65 7.51 -21.37
N MET A 243 -9.54 7.29 -20.41
CA MET A 243 -10.87 7.89 -20.40
C MET A 243 -10.85 9.41 -20.25
N TYR A 244 -9.97 9.92 -19.38
CA TYR A 244 -9.82 11.35 -19.14
C TYR A 244 -8.66 12.00 -19.92
N LYS A 245 -7.98 11.23 -20.78
CA LYS A 245 -6.84 11.69 -21.60
C LYS A 245 -5.75 12.35 -20.74
N CYS A 246 -5.43 11.72 -19.61
CA CYS A 246 -4.42 12.19 -18.70
C CYS A 246 -3.05 12.21 -19.41
N GLY A 247 -2.39 13.38 -19.39
CA GLY A 247 -1.03 13.54 -19.89
C GLY A 247 0.00 13.17 -18.81
N ASP A 248 -0.12 13.81 -17.65
CA ASP A 248 0.67 13.55 -16.44
C ASP A 248 -0.28 13.27 -15.26
N THR A 249 0.24 12.64 -14.21
CA THR A 249 -0.45 12.52 -12.90
C THR A 249 -0.42 13.85 -12.15
N LEU A 250 -1.31 14.04 -11.18
CA LEU A 250 -1.37 15.30 -10.42
C LEU A 250 -0.27 15.41 -9.37
N ARG A 251 0.13 14.27 -8.83
CA ARG A 251 1.26 14.11 -7.92
C ARG A 251 2.34 13.33 -8.62
N TYR A 252 3.56 13.87 -8.63
CA TYR A 252 4.67 13.23 -9.31
C TYR A 252 5.20 12.06 -8.49
N SER A 253 5.63 11.03 -9.20
CA SER A 253 6.41 9.92 -8.65
C SER A 253 7.63 9.71 -9.52
N TYR A 254 8.77 9.51 -8.87
CA TYR A 254 10.03 9.17 -9.53
C TYR A 254 10.50 7.85 -8.95
N ASN A 255 10.60 6.81 -9.77
CA ASN A 255 11.04 5.48 -9.35
C ASN A 255 12.25 5.06 -10.20
N CYS A 256 13.24 4.44 -9.55
CA CYS A 256 14.39 3.88 -10.22
C CYS A 256 14.85 2.58 -9.53
N ASN A 257 14.63 1.48 -10.24
CA ASN A 257 15.09 0.13 -9.89
C ASN A 257 16.31 -0.30 -10.72
N TYR A 258 16.95 0.66 -11.41
CA TYR A 258 18.19 0.47 -12.17
C TYR A 258 18.18 -0.57 -13.30
N GLU A 259 17.02 -1.11 -13.68
CA GLU A 259 16.90 -2.14 -14.72
C GLU A 259 17.26 -1.65 -16.13
N ASP A 260 17.10 -0.35 -16.40
CA ASP A 260 17.46 0.29 -17.67
C ASP A 260 18.96 0.67 -17.71
N GLU A 261 19.61 0.50 -18.87
CA GLU A 261 21.03 0.83 -19.08
C GLU A 261 21.36 2.31 -18.80
N THR A 262 20.38 3.20 -18.95
CA THR A 262 20.51 4.63 -18.66
C THR A 262 20.43 4.96 -17.18
N VAL A 263 20.23 3.96 -16.30
CA VAL A 263 20.11 4.11 -14.83
C VAL A 263 19.16 5.25 -14.45
N CYS A 264 18.01 5.34 -15.15
CA CYS A 264 16.98 6.36 -14.95
C CYS A 264 17.49 7.81 -15.10
N GLY A 265 18.62 8.01 -15.78
CA GLY A 265 19.25 9.32 -15.94
C GLY A 265 20.04 9.81 -14.74
N TYR A 266 20.40 8.94 -13.79
CA TYR A 266 21.37 9.29 -12.76
C TYR A 266 22.75 9.60 -13.36
N VAL A 267 23.43 10.59 -12.82
CA VAL A 267 24.75 11.05 -13.28
C VAL A 267 25.78 10.99 -12.15
N GLN A 268 26.95 10.41 -12.43
CA GLN A 268 28.09 10.38 -11.49
C GLN A 268 28.76 11.75 -11.37
N ASP A 269 29.33 12.05 -10.19
CA ASP A 269 30.28 13.13 -10.02
C ASP A 269 31.72 12.67 -10.30
N PHE A 270 32.21 12.94 -11.51
CA PHE A 270 33.57 12.57 -11.90
C PHE A 270 34.69 13.39 -11.22
N THR A 271 34.35 14.33 -10.33
CA THR A 271 35.33 15.14 -9.60
C THR A 271 35.70 14.58 -8.24
N ASP A 272 34.97 13.57 -7.76
CA ASP A 272 35.21 12.94 -6.47
C ASP A 272 36.20 11.75 -6.57
N SER A 273 36.19 10.86 -5.57
CA SER A 273 37.21 9.82 -5.42
C SER A 273 36.80 8.42 -5.89
N GLY A 274 35.60 8.26 -6.44
CA GLY A 274 35.14 6.98 -6.98
C GLY A 274 33.71 7.05 -7.52
N ASP A 275 33.32 6.09 -8.35
CA ASP A 275 32.02 6.10 -9.02
C ASP A 275 31.09 5.00 -8.48
N TRP A 276 29.78 5.27 -8.46
CA TRP A 276 28.79 4.21 -8.39
C TRP A 276 28.71 3.49 -9.74
N VAL A 277 28.68 2.17 -9.69
CA VAL A 277 28.62 1.32 -10.89
C VAL A 277 27.33 0.52 -10.91
N ARG A 278 26.70 0.40 -12.08
CA ARG A 278 25.58 -0.51 -12.26
C ARG A 278 26.11 -1.94 -12.25
N HIS A 279 25.62 -2.76 -11.34
CA HIS A 279 25.91 -4.18 -11.27
C HIS A 279 24.73 -5.00 -11.84
N ILE A 280 25.03 -6.05 -12.60
CA ILE A 280 24.04 -7.00 -13.11
C ILE A 280 24.20 -8.31 -12.35
N VAL A 281 23.13 -8.81 -11.75
CA VAL A 281 23.13 -10.04 -10.95
C VAL A 281 23.65 -11.21 -11.80
N GLY A 282 24.62 -11.95 -11.27
CA GLY A 282 25.26 -13.09 -11.94
C GLY A 282 26.39 -12.72 -12.90
N ALA A 283 26.62 -11.44 -13.19
CA ALA A 283 27.83 -10.98 -13.86
C ALA A 283 29.00 -10.84 -12.87
N SER A 284 30.24 -10.87 -13.37
CA SER A 284 31.38 -10.48 -12.54
C SER A 284 31.29 -8.97 -12.24
N PRO A 285 31.45 -8.55 -10.96
CA PRO A 285 31.41 -7.14 -10.63
C PRO A 285 32.56 -6.39 -11.32
N SER A 286 32.27 -5.17 -11.78
CA SER A 286 33.28 -4.26 -12.35
C SER A 286 34.16 -3.60 -11.29
N VAL A 287 33.85 -3.82 -10.01
CA VAL A 287 34.61 -3.34 -8.84
C VAL A 287 35.17 -4.50 -8.03
N PRO A 288 36.28 -4.32 -7.28
CA PRO A 288 36.87 -5.38 -6.47
C PRO A 288 35.99 -5.75 -5.27
N VAL A 289 35.18 -6.80 -5.40
CA VAL A 289 34.35 -7.33 -4.31
C VAL A 289 34.94 -8.64 -3.80
N THR A 290 35.10 -8.76 -2.48
CA THR A 290 35.52 -10.01 -1.82
C THR A 290 34.40 -10.66 -1.00
N GLY A 291 33.31 -9.94 -0.76
CA GLY A 291 32.10 -10.40 -0.07
C GLY A 291 31.06 -11.05 -0.98
N VAL A 292 29.89 -11.36 -0.41
CA VAL A 292 28.74 -11.89 -1.14
C VAL A 292 27.98 -10.71 -1.73
N LEU A 293 27.84 -10.67 -3.05
CA LEU A 293 27.02 -9.67 -3.71
C LEU A 293 25.54 -9.95 -3.43
N PRO A 294 24.74 -8.92 -3.12
CA PRO A 294 23.32 -9.12 -2.89
C PRO A 294 22.65 -9.61 -4.18
N THR A 295 21.67 -10.51 -4.03
CA THR A 295 20.63 -10.74 -5.02
C THR A 295 19.57 -9.66 -4.89
N THR A 296 18.93 -9.26 -5.97
CA THR A 296 17.73 -8.40 -5.98
C THR A 296 16.61 -9.14 -6.71
N ASP A 297 15.36 -8.71 -6.53
CA ASP A 297 14.22 -9.18 -7.33
C ASP A 297 14.36 -8.75 -8.82
N GLY A 298 15.11 -7.68 -9.07
CA GLY A 298 15.50 -7.22 -10.39
C GLY A 298 16.68 -7.98 -11.00
N SER A 299 17.19 -7.48 -12.12
CA SER A 299 18.43 -7.95 -12.73
C SER A 299 19.64 -7.10 -12.37
N SER A 300 19.44 -5.95 -11.71
CA SER A 300 20.51 -4.98 -11.46
C SER A 300 20.27 -4.04 -10.28
N TYR A 301 21.36 -3.44 -9.81
CA TYR A 301 21.36 -2.39 -8.77
C TYR A 301 22.60 -1.50 -8.92
N MET A 302 22.67 -0.40 -8.17
CA MET A 302 23.87 0.43 -8.11
C MET A 302 24.77 -0.02 -6.97
N LEU A 303 26.07 -0.14 -7.24
CA LEU A 303 27.08 -0.67 -6.33
C LEU A 303 28.22 0.34 -6.18
N LEU A 304 28.70 0.50 -4.96
CA LEU A 304 29.86 1.31 -4.62
C LEU A 304 30.89 0.47 -3.87
N ASP A 305 32.14 0.52 -4.33
CA ASP A 305 33.30 0.07 -3.56
C ASP A 305 33.69 1.15 -2.56
N THR A 306 33.60 0.84 -1.26
CA THR A 306 33.87 1.82 -0.19
C THR A 306 35.36 2.06 0.03
N SER A 307 36.25 1.55 -0.83
CA SER A 307 37.66 1.94 -0.84
C SER A 307 37.86 3.41 -1.26
N ALA A 308 36.91 3.99 -1.97
CA ALA A 308 36.83 5.43 -2.26
C ALA A 308 36.48 6.24 -0.99
N ALA A 309 36.95 7.48 -0.91
CA ALA A 309 36.71 8.33 0.26
C ALA A 309 35.25 8.86 0.29
N THR A 310 34.82 9.38 -0.85
CA THR A 310 33.48 9.90 -1.10
C THR A 310 33.16 9.72 -2.58
N SER A 311 31.94 9.27 -2.86
CA SER A 311 31.41 8.97 -4.19
C SER A 311 29.95 9.37 -4.28
N SER A 312 29.63 10.22 -5.25
CA SER A 312 28.31 10.86 -5.37
C SER A 312 27.70 10.61 -6.74
N MET A 313 26.40 10.37 -6.75
CA MET A 313 25.59 10.45 -7.97
C MET A 313 24.33 11.25 -7.72
N TYR A 314 23.82 11.86 -8.79
CA TYR A 314 22.67 12.75 -8.74
C TYR A 314 21.56 12.25 -9.66
N SER A 315 20.31 12.34 -9.23
CA SER A 315 19.16 12.03 -10.06
C SER A 315 19.02 13.00 -11.23
N MET A 316 18.09 12.69 -12.13
CA MET A 316 17.50 13.69 -13.01
C MET A 316 16.79 14.80 -12.20
N LYS A 317 16.48 15.93 -12.85
CA LYS A 317 15.73 17.01 -12.21
C LYS A 317 14.33 16.53 -11.81
N TYR A 318 14.05 16.55 -10.52
CA TYR A 318 12.72 16.32 -9.97
C TYR A 318 11.97 17.63 -9.85
N LYS A 319 10.65 17.54 -10.03
CA LYS A 319 9.69 18.62 -9.85
C LYS A 319 8.65 18.18 -8.85
N SER A 320 8.26 19.07 -7.95
CA SER A 320 7.20 18.79 -6.98
C SER A 320 6.32 20.01 -6.80
N THR A 321 5.04 19.75 -6.56
CA THR A 321 4.02 20.76 -6.23
C THR A 321 3.63 20.72 -4.75
N VAL A 322 4.15 19.75 -3.99
CA VAL A 322 3.82 19.54 -2.58
C VAL A 322 4.99 19.97 -1.67
N ALA A 323 4.66 20.30 -0.43
CA ALA A 323 5.67 20.74 0.55
C ALA A 323 6.50 19.58 1.12
N GLN A 324 5.95 18.37 1.14
CA GLN A 324 6.57 17.19 1.71
C GLN A 324 6.39 15.99 0.78
N GLN A 325 7.46 15.23 0.62
CA GLN A 325 7.52 14.06 -0.25
C GLN A 325 8.08 12.88 0.54
N CYS A 326 7.83 11.67 0.08
CA CYS A 326 8.33 10.44 0.67
C CYS A 326 9.46 9.92 -0.19
N LEU A 327 10.67 9.94 0.34
CA LEU A 327 11.82 9.25 -0.23
C LEU A 327 11.92 7.87 0.39
N GLU A 328 11.91 6.84 -0.44
CA GLU A 328 12.18 5.47 -0.05
C GLU A 328 13.36 4.94 -0.85
N VAL A 329 14.25 4.19 -0.19
CA VAL A 329 15.39 3.52 -0.83
C VAL A 329 15.62 2.15 -0.21
N SER A 330 15.88 1.15 -1.05
CA SER A 330 16.44 -0.11 -0.61
C SER A 330 17.96 -0.02 -0.67
N TYR A 331 18.63 -0.46 0.40
CA TYR A 331 20.09 -0.43 0.49
C TYR A 331 20.62 -1.68 1.14
N TYR A 332 21.85 -2.01 0.79
CA TYR A 332 22.61 -3.14 1.30
C TYR A 332 24.01 -2.65 1.66
N MET A 333 24.54 -3.12 2.78
CA MET A 333 25.92 -2.86 3.16
C MET A 333 26.53 -4.19 3.59
N ASP A 334 27.72 -4.51 3.08
CA ASP A 334 28.54 -5.64 3.55
C ASP A 334 29.92 -5.05 3.85
N LEU A 335 30.18 -4.89 5.15
CA LEU A 335 31.32 -4.23 5.74
C LEU A 335 32.06 -5.22 6.64
N GLN A 336 33.33 -5.46 6.33
CA GLN A 336 34.14 -6.33 7.16
C GLN A 336 34.30 -5.79 8.59
N THR A 337 34.54 -6.70 9.54
CA THR A 337 34.64 -6.36 10.96
C THR A 337 35.66 -5.25 11.22
N GLY A 338 35.19 -4.13 11.78
CA GLY A 338 36.01 -2.96 12.11
C GLY A 338 36.04 -1.87 11.02
N SER A 339 35.44 -2.13 9.87
CA SER A 339 35.18 -1.12 8.83
C SER A 339 34.02 -0.20 9.21
N THR A 340 34.00 1.00 8.62
CA THR A 340 32.89 1.94 8.74
C THR A 340 32.68 2.62 7.39
N ALA A 341 31.46 2.58 6.88
CA ALA A 341 31.01 3.35 5.73
C ALA A 341 29.64 3.95 6.03
N SER A 342 29.25 4.96 5.26
CA SER A 342 27.89 5.51 5.32
C SER A 342 27.33 5.81 3.94
N LEU A 343 26.00 5.71 3.86
CA LEU A 343 25.19 6.18 2.74
C LEU A 343 24.41 7.40 3.20
N GLU A 344 24.59 8.53 2.53
CA GLU A 344 23.91 9.78 2.80
C GLU A 344 22.98 10.09 1.63
N LEU A 345 21.72 10.39 1.96
CA LEU A 345 20.74 10.93 1.01
C LEU A 345 20.58 12.40 1.31
N ALA A 346 20.66 13.25 0.28
CA ALA A 346 20.57 14.69 0.44
C ALA A 346 19.80 15.35 -0.71
N ILE A 347 19.31 16.57 -0.47
CA ILE A 347 18.66 17.39 -1.48
C ILE A 347 19.69 18.37 -2.07
N ALA A 348 19.87 18.32 -3.38
CA ALA A 348 20.75 19.20 -4.12
C ALA A 348 19.96 20.35 -4.76
N THR A 349 20.40 21.59 -4.53
CA THR A 349 19.89 22.75 -5.24
C THR A 349 20.51 22.81 -6.63
N ILE A 350 19.74 23.29 -7.60
CA ILE A 350 20.13 23.27 -9.01
C ILE A 350 19.97 24.63 -9.67
N ASP A 351 20.78 24.86 -10.70
CA ASP A 351 20.60 25.99 -11.59
C ASP A 351 19.30 25.80 -12.40
N PRO A 352 18.40 26.79 -12.42
CA PRO A 352 17.08 26.63 -13.04
C PRO A 352 17.13 26.57 -14.57
N VAL A 353 18.21 27.02 -15.20
CA VAL A 353 18.36 27.07 -16.65
C VAL A 353 18.90 25.75 -17.18
N ASN A 354 20.01 25.27 -16.62
CA ASN A 354 20.70 24.09 -17.14
C ASN A 354 20.54 22.83 -16.25
N GLY A 355 20.06 22.96 -15.01
CA GLY A 355 19.85 21.84 -14.10
C GLY A 355 21.13 21.31 -13.44
N ASP A 356 22.23 22.05 -13.51
CA ASP A 356 23.49 21.70 -12.85
C ASP A 356 23.36 21.84 -11.33
N VAL A 357 24.03 20.97 -10.58
CA VAL A 357 24.04 21.03 -9.12
C VAL A 357 24.84 22.26 -8.68
N LEU A 358 24.20 23.14 -7.89
CA LEU A 358 24.83 24.33 -7.32
C LEU A 358 25.41 24.06 -5.94
N SER A 359 24.67 23.32 -5.12
CA SER A 359 25.09 22.90 -3.79
C SER A 359 24.28 21.69 -3.31
N VAL A 360 24.90 20.87 -2.48
CA VAL A 360 24.22 19.77 -1.79
C VAL A 360 23.93 20.22 -0.35
N GLY A 361 22.68 20.08 0.08
CA GLY A 361 22.27 20.39 1.46
C GLY A 361 22.79 19.36 2.46
N SER A 362 22.50 19.58 3.75
CA SER A 362 22.74 18.56 4.77
C SER A 362 21.97 17.27 4.44
N PRO A 363 22.51 16.09 4.77
CA PRO A 363 21.81 14.83 4.58
C PRO A 363 20.43 14.83 5.25
N VAL A 364 19.41 14.37 4.54
CA VAL A 364 18.07 14.13 5.10
C VAL A 364 18.07 12.85 5.96
N THR A 365 18.92 11.88 5.59
CA THR A 365 19.21 10.70 6.40
C THR A 365 20.64 10.22 6.11
N THR A 366 21.25 9.61 7.12
CA THR A 366 22.57 8.97 7.03
C THR A 366 22.41 7.55 7.55
N LEU A 367 22.73 6.59 6.69
CA LEU A 367 22.62 5.16 6.92
C LEU A 367 24.01 4.57 7.11
N SER A 368 24.16 3.65 8.05
CA SER A 368 25.43 3.03 8.39
C SER A 368 25.23 1.72 9.13
N GLY A 369 26.13 0.76 8.91
CA GLY A 369 26.12 -0.54 9.56
C GLY A 369 26.35 -1.65 8.53
N ASP A 370 26.70 -2.85 9.00
CA ASP A 370 26.92 -4.03 8.17
C ASP A 370 25.63 -4.84 7.94
N HIS A 371 24.62 -4.64 8.80
CA HIS A 371 23.25 -5.15 8.60
C HIS A 371 23.14 -6.66 8.30
N GLU A 372 24.17 -7.44 8.67
CA GLU A 372 24.27 -8.89 8.50
C GLU A 372 24.04 -9.38 7.07
N GLY A 373 24.38 -8.56 6.06
CA GLY A 373 24.16 -8.91 4.66
C GLY A 373 22.69 -9.01 4.27
N LEU A 374 21.82 -8.20 4.90
CA LEU A 374 20.41 -8.08 4.53
C LEU A 374 20.16 -6.77 3.77
N TRP A 375 19.24 -6.83 2.80
CA TRP A 375 18.66 -5.61 2.25
C TRP A 375 17.82 -4.91 3.32
N MET A 376 17.84 -3.58 3.26
CA MET A 376 17.14 -2.72 4.19
C MET A 376 16.36 -1.68 3.41
N THR A 377 15.18 -1.32 3.89
CA THR A 377 14.39 -0.22 3.32
C THR A 377 14.36 0.94 4.29
N GLU A 378 14.84 2.10 3.83
CA GLU A 378 14.72 3.37 4.55
C GLU A 378 13.62 4.21 3.91
N ARG A 379 12.74 4.76 4.76
CA ARG A 379 11.75 5.78 4.38
C ARG A 379 12.05 7.08 5.11
N VAL A 380 11.99 8.20 4.40
CA VAL A 380 12.16 9.52 4.99
C VAL A 380 11.26 10.55 4.33
N THR A 381 10.47 11.27 5.13
CA THR A 381 9.74 12.44 4.66
C THR A 381 10.72 13.59 4.44
N ILE A 382 10.85 14.03 3.20
CA ILE A 382 11.73 15.14 2.79
C ILE A 382 10.94 16.42 2.55
N SER A 383 11.60 17.56 2.70
CA SER A 383 11.11 18.87 2.25
C SER A 383 12.13 19.47 1.29
N ALA A 384 11.71 19.71 0.06
CA ALA A 384 12.59 20.13 -1.02
C ALA A 384 12.03 21.37 -1.75
N PRO A 385 12.87 22.14 -2.47
CA PRO A 385 12.39 23.16 -3.40
C PRO A 385 11.51 22.56 -4.51
N SER A 386 10.77 23.40 -5.24
CA SER A 386 9.91 22.96 -6.34
C SER A 386 10.64 22.25 -7.48
N GLU A 387 11.94 22.52 -7.63
CA GLU A 387 12.83 21.80 -8.53
C GLU A 387 14.15 21.48 -7.81
N TYR A 388 14.60 20.23 -7.88
CA TYR A 388 15.82 19.78 -7.20
C TYR A 388 16.38 18.50 -7.85
N LYS A 389 17.53 18.03 -7.35
CA LYS A 389 18.05 16.68 -7.61
C LYS A 389 18.25 15.95 -6.29
N LEU A 390 17.98 14.65 -6.27
CA LEU A 390 18.40 13.78 -5.18
C LEU A 390 19.89 13.51 -5.32
N ALA A 391 20.65 13.71 -4.24
CA ALA A 391 22.04 13.34 -4.15
C ALA A 391 22.17 12.06 -3.33
N ILE A 392 22.83 11.07 -3.90
CA ILE A 392 23.16 9.80 -3.25
C ILE A 392 24.67 9.75 -3.08
N ILE A 393 25.12 9.77 -1.82
CA ILE A 393 26.51 9.95 -1.47
C ILE A 393 26.96 8.75 -0.62
N GLY A 394 27.92 7.99 -1.12
CA GLY A 394 28.59 6.97 -0.33
C GLY A 394 29.91 7.50 0.21
N ASN A 395 30.14 7.28 1.50
CA ASN A 395 31.38 7.68 2.18
C ASN A 395 32.09 6.44 2.70
N GLY A 396 33.27 6.16 2.14
CA GLY A 396 34.19 5.15 2.66
C GLY A 396 35.27 5.79 3.54
N ARG A 397 35.72 5.10 4.58
CA ARG A 397 36.82 5.63 5.43
C ARG A 397 38.18 5.34 4.84
N ASN A 398 39.00 6.39 4.75
CA ASN A 398 40.44 6.31 4.48
C ASN A 398 41.25 5.89 5.72
N LYS A 399 41.86 4.69 5.67
CA LYS A 399 43.06 4.19 6.39
C LYS A 399 43.12 4.24 7.94
N PRO A 400 43.65 3.17 8.58
CA PRO A 400 44.55 2.15 8.00
C PRO A 400 43.89 0.81 7.64
N HIS A 401 42.56 0.70 7.68
CA HIS A 401 41.83 -0.56 7.51
C HIS A 401 40.99 -0.63 6.24
N ASN A 402 41.48 -0.15 5.09
CA ASN A 402 40.82 -0.42 3.81
C ASN A 402 40.95 -1.92 3.52
N ILE A 403 39.98 -2.70 3.98
CA ILE A 403 39.89 -4.11 3.62
C ILE A 403 39.17 -4.15 2.28
N ALA A 404 39.84 -4.71 1.26
CA ALA A 404 39.22 -4.85 -0.06
C ALA A 404 37.91 -5.65 0.10
N GLY A 405 36.86 -5.22 -0.62
CA GLY A 405 35.60 -5.94 -0.72
C GLY A 405 34.44 -5.45 0.13
N ASP A 406 34.59 -4.35 0.86
CA ASP A 406 33.47 -3.65 1.50
C ASP A 406 32.63 -2.91 0.45
N VAL A 407 31.31 -3.05 0.52
CA VAL A 407 30.42 -2.50 -0.50
C VAL A 407 29.17 -1.84 0.08
N ILE A 408 28.67 -0.84 -0.63
CA ILE A 408 27.31 -0.32 -0.47
C ILE A 408 26.58 -0.59 -1.77
N ALA A 409 25.39 -1.19 -1.70
CA ALA A 409 24.48 -1.32 -2.82
C ALA A 409 23.18 -0.56 -2.55
N ILE A 410 22.57 -0.02 -3.59
CA ILE A 410 21.26 0.61 -3.52
C ILE A 410 20.37 0.18 -4.68
N ASP A 411 19.08 0.10 -4.40
CA ASP A 411 18.05 -0.29 -5.35
C ASP A 411 16.71 0.37 -4.99
N ASP A 412 15.73 0.28 -5.89
CA ASP A 412 14.34 0.70 -5.69
C ASP A 412 14.18 2.10 -5.06
N VAL A 413 14.89 3.07 -5.62
CA VAL A 413 14.79 4.47 -5.16
C VAL A 413 13.47 5.05 -5.66
N SER A 414 12.60 5.43 -4.73
CA SER A 414 11.32 6.08 -5.05
C SER A 414 11.14 7.41 -4.33
N VAL A 415 10.58 8.39 -5.03
CA VAL A 415 10.13 9.67 -4.48
C VAL A 415 8.66 9.86 -4.82
N LEU A 416 7.82 9.97 -3.81
CA LEU A 416 6.38 10.16 -3.95
C LEU A 416 5.97 11.54 -3.44
N ASP A 417 5.11 12.24 -4.17
CA ASP A 417 4.51 13.52 -3.76
C ASP A 417 3.43 13.36 -2.64
N LYS A 418 3.81 12.67 -1.56
CA LYS A 418 3.09 12.55 -0.29
C LYS A 418 4.09 12.32 0.87
N PRO A 419 3.77 12.66 2.13
CA PRO A 419 4.58 12.25 3.27
C PRO A 419 4.72 10.72 3.38
N CYS A 420 5.81 10.24 3.98
CA CYS A 420 5.98 8.80 4.23
C CYS A 420 5.11 8.30 5.38
N GLU A 421 4.70 7.05 5.28
CA GLU A 421 4.27 6.24 6.41
C GLU A 421 5.55 5.75 7.15
N MET A 422 5.85 6.39 8.28
CA MET A 422 7.12 6.21 9.00
C MET A 422 7.07 5.18 10.13
N THR A 423 5.87 4.67 10.45
CA THR A 423 5.67 3.67 11.49
C THR A 423 5.54 2.31 10.85
N TYR A 424 6.66 1.59 10.77
CA TYR A 424 6.72 0.24 10.21
C TYR A 424 7.75 -0.61 10.96
N PHE A 425 7.67 -1.92 10.79
CA PHE A 425 8.76 -2.83 11.15
C PHE A 425 8.91 -3.93 10.11
N VAL A 426 10.10 -4.52 10.06
CA VAL A 426 10.42 -5.60 9.13
C VAL A 426 10.63 -6.89 9.91
N VAL A 427 10.01 -7.96 9.43
CA VAL A 427 10.18 -9.32 9.93
C VAL A 427 11.06 -10.09 8.94
N ASN A 428 12.28 -10.42 9.34
CA ASN A 428 13.22 -11.20 8.53
C ASN A 428 12.94 -12.70 8.65
N ASP A 429 13.47 -13.48 7.70
CA ASP A 429 13.36 -14.94 7.63
C ASP A 429 11.92 -15.45 7.75
N TYR A 430 10.97 -14.72 7.15
CA TYR A 430 9.55 -14.98 7.36
C TYR A 430 9.13 -16.36 6.83
N SER A 431 9.77 -16.85 5.78
CA SER A 431 9.58 -18.22 5.27
C SER A 431 9.89 -19.27 6.33
N GLN A 432 10.96 -19.07 7.12
CA GLN A 432 11.29 -19.96 8.22
C GLN A 432 10.26 -19.87 9.35
N ILE A 433 9.78 -18.67 9.66
CA ILE A 433 8.71 -18.46 10.65
C ILE A 433 7.46 -19.23 10.22
N LEU A 434 7.03 -19.11 8.96
CA LEU A 434 5.89 -19.85 8.42
C LEU A 434 6.10 -21.37 8.47
N ALA A 435 7.29 -21.85 8.14
CA ALA A 435 7.59 -23.29 8.12
C ALA A 435 7.64 -23.94 9.52
N THR A 436 7.89 -23.15 10.57
CA THR A 436 8.10 -23.65 11.94
C THR A 436 6.94 -23.33 12.89
N SER A 437 6.07 -22.40 12.52
CA SER A 437 4.91 -21.99 13.32
C SER A 437 3.71 -22.91 13.10
N ALA A 438 2.99 -23.22 14.17
CA ALA A 438 1.68 -23.85 14.12
C ALA A 438 0.57 -22.80 14.31
N ARG A 439 -0.67 -23.16 13.96
CA ARG A 439 -1.85 -22.31 14.26
C ARG A 439 -1.89 -21.99 15.75
N GLY A 440 -2.02 -20.70 16.07
CA GLY A 440 -2.00 -20.17 17.44
C GLY A 440 -0.62 -19.74 17.92
N ASP A 441 0.45 -20.04 17.20
CA ASP A 441 1.76 -19.45 17.48
C ASP A 441 1.77 -17.98 17.04
N TYR A 442 2.45 -17.12 17.80
CA TYR A 442 2.50 -15.69 17.52
C TYR A 442 3.84 -15.06 17.89
N PHE A 443 4.08 -13.87 17.39
CA PHE A 443 5.13 -12.96 17.87
C PHE A 443 4.59 -11.53 17.99
N TYR A 444 5.32 -10.69 18.73
CA TYR A 444 5.00 -9.27 18.89
C TYR A 444 6.03 -8.42 18.18
N SER A 445 5.60 -7.31 17.59
CA SER A 445 6.47 -6.22 17.16
C SER A 445 7.27 -5.65 18.34
N PRO A 446 8.29 -4.81 18.06
CA PRO A 446 8.83 -3.87 19.04
C PRO A 446 7.76 -3.02 19.70
N LEU A 447 8.12 -2.42 20.84
CA LEU A 447 7.37 -1.30 21.38
C LEU A 447 7.52 -0.11 20.44
N MET A 448 6.43 0.24 19.76
CA MET A 448 6.34 1.37 18.85
C MET A 448 5.55 2.51 19.48
N TYR A 449 5.61 3.68 18.87
CA TYR A 449 4.91 4.88 19.34
C TYR A 449 4.14 5.53 18.20
N THR A 450 2.91 5.94 18.47
CA THR A 450 2.14 6.79 17.56
C THR A 450 2.74 8.20 17.51
N ASP A 451 2.37 9.00 16.51
CA ASP A 451 2.84 10.39 16.37
C ASP A 451 2.52 11.28 17.59
N ASP A 452 1.39 11.01 18.24
CA ASP A 452 0.97 11.68 19.48
C ASP A 452 1.48 11.00 20.76
N GLY A 453 2.25 9.90 20.63
CA GLY A 453 3.10 9.37 21.70
C GLY A 453 2.56 8.17 22.48
N TYR A 454 1.46 7.54 22.07
CA TYR A 454 0.95 6.31 22.69
C TYR A 454 1.88 5.14 22.37
N GLY A 455 2.27 4.37 23.38
CA GLY A 455 2.99 3.11 23.18
C GLY A 455 2.08 2.01 22.64
N PHE A 456 2.56 1.21 21.71
CA PHE A 456 1.81 0.07 21.18
C PHE A 456 2.70 -1.06 20.67
N GLN A 457 2.10 -2.24 20.51
CA GLN A 457 2.68 -3.40 19.84
C GLN A 457 1.66 -4.01 18.89
N VAL A 458 2.15 -4.68 17.85
CA VAL A 458 1.36 -5.49 16.93
C VAL A 458 1.66 -6.95 17.22
N LYS A 459 0.62 -7.75 17.47
CA LYS A 459 0.70 -9.20 17.63
C LYS A 459 0.36 -9.86 16.30
N ILE A 460 1.24 -10.71 15.79
CA ILE A 460 1.06 -11.41 14.52
C ILE A 460 1.01 -12.90 14.77
N TYR A 461 -0.03 -13.55 14.23
CA TYR A 461 -0.15 -14.99 14.12
C TYR A 461 0.17 -15.40 12.67
N PRO A 462 1.39 -15.85 12.36
CA PRO A 462 1.81 -16.12 10.98
C PRO A 462 0.99 -17.23 10.29
N VAL A 463 0.47 -18.20 11.06
CA VAL A 463 -0.37 -19.31 10.56
C VAL A 463 -1.79 -19.25 11.17
N GLY A 464 -2.22 -18.03 11.52
CA GLY A 464 -3.55 -17.76 12.06
C GLY A 464 -3.71 -18.09 13.55
N SER A 465 -4.74 -17.48 14.15
CA SER A 465 -5.21 -17.76 15.50
C SER A 465 -6.18 -18.95 15.50
N SER A 466 -6.76 -19.29 16.65
CA SER A 466 -7.80 -20.33 16.71
C SER A 466 -9.06 -19.98 15.93
N ASN A 467 -9.32 -18.70 15.70
CA ASN A 467 -10.55 -18.20 15.08
C ASN A 467 -10.35 -17.80 13.61
N SER A 468 -9.11 -17.80 13.12
CA SER A 468 -8.80 -17.50 11.72
C SER A 468 -9.47 -18.47 10.75
N LYS A 469 -9.80 -17.99 9.55
CA LYS A 469 -10.02 -18.85 8.38
C LYS A 469 -8.76 -19.68 8.11
N ASP A 470 -8.92 -20.91 7.62
CA ASP A 470 -7.78 -21.78 7.33
C ASP A 470 -6.89 -21.15 6.25
N GLY A 471 -5.58 -21.16 6.49
CA GLY A 471 -4.60 -20.57 5.56
C GLY A 471 -4.47 -19.05 5.65
N TYR A 472 -5.02 -18.39 6.68
CA TYR A 472 -4.89 -16.94 6.89
C TYR A 472 -3.99 -16.60 8.08
N MET A 473 -3.24 -15.51 7.96
CA MET A 473 -2.56 -14.88 9.10
C MET A 473 -3.52 -13.94 9.85
N ALA A 474 -3.23 -13.70 11.14
CA ALA A 474 -4.00 -12.75 11.96
C ALA A 474 -3.10 -11.65 12.53
N MET A 475 -3.66 -10.45 12.71
CA MET A 475 -2.92 -9.29 13.19
C MET A 475 -3.76 -8.45 14.15
N TYR A 476 -3.19 -8.09 15.30
CA TYR A 476 -3.88 -7.37 16.37
C TYR A 476 -3.02 -6.25 16.95
N TYR A 477 -3.63 -5.08 17.13
CA TYR A 477 -3.03 -3.92 17.80
C TYR A 477 -3.26 -3.99 19.30
N TYR A 478 -2.18 -3.78 20.06
CA TYR A 478 -2.18 -3.73 21.51
C TYR A 478 -1.67 -2.38 21.98
N VAL A 479 -2.49 -1.67 22.76
CA VAL A 479 -2.01 -0.54 23.55
C VAL A 479 -1.00 -1.06 24.57
N ALA A 480 0.20 -0.50 24.55
CA ALA A 480 1.33 -0.88 25.39
C ALA A 480 1.74 0.28 26.30
N GLN A 481 2.32 -0.06 27.44
CA GLN A 481 2.83 0.93 28.38
C GLN A 481 3.95 1.73 27.72
N GLY A 482 3.75 3.03 27.56
CA GLY A 482 4.69 3.97 26.99
C GLY A 482 5.29 4.92 28.03
N VAL A 483 6.42 5.53 27.70
CA VAL A 483 7.06 6.54 28.56
C VAL A 483 6.24 7.84 28.68
N ASN A 484 5.25 8.03 27.79
CA ASN A 484 4.42 9.23 27.72
C ASN A 484 3.05 9.07 28.40
N ASP A 485 2.72 7.88 28.91
CA ASP A 485 1.34 7.55 29.32
C ASP A 485 0.73 8.48 30.37
N ASP A 486 1.55 9.16 31.18
CA ASP A 486 1.12 10.12 32.22
C ASP A 486 0.70 11.48 31.66
N SER A 487 1.15 11.85 30.46
CA SER A 487 0.77 13.10 29.79
C SER A 487 -0.31 12.93 28.72
N LEU A 488 -0.72 11.68 28.44
CA LEU A 488 -1.68 11.36 27.40
C LEU A 488 -3.12 11.29 27.92
N GLN A 489 -4.06 11.48 27.00
CA GLN A 489 -5.49 11.36 27.26
C GLN A 489 -5.89 9.88 27.22
N TRP A 490 -6.81 9.47 28.11
CA TRP A 490 -7.30 8.10 28.14
C TRP A 490 -8.83 8.05 28.32
N PRO A 491 -9.54 7.09 27.71
CA PRO A 491 -9.07 6.09 26.74
C PRO A 491 -8.49 6.72 25.45
N MET A 492 -7.71 5.95 24.69
CA MET A 492 -7.22 6.33 23.36
C MET A 492 -8.38 6.20 22.36
N TYR A 493 -9.11 7.28 22.07
CA TYR A 493 -10.25 7.28 21.15
C TYR A 493 -10.04 8.21 19.95
N ASN A 494 -10.80 7.98 18.88
CA ASN A 494 -10.72 8.71 17.61
C ASN A 494 -9.31 8.68 17.01
N ARG A 495 -8.64 7.52 17.07
CA ARG A 495 -7.42 7.25 16.32
C ARG A 495 -7.73 6.24 15.24
N TYR A 496 -7.44 6.63 14.00
CA TYR A 496 -7.51 5.75 12.86
C TYR A 496 -6.20 4.96 12.81
N ILE A 497 -6.31 3.63 12.95
CA ILE A 497 -5.17 2.71 12.95
C ILE A 497 -5.31 1.86 11.70
N LYS A 498 -4.35 2.02 10.79
CA LYS A 498 -4.24 1.23 9.56
C LYS A 498 -3.19 0.14 9.75
N PHE A 499 -3.60 -1.09 9.53
CA PHE A 499 -2.76 -2.27 9.49
C PHE A 499 -2.42 -2.53 8.03
N SER A 500 -1.14 -2.71 7.72
CA SER A 500 -0.68 -2.94 6.36
C SER A 500 0.27 -4.13 6.30
N ILE A 501 0.23 -4.86 5.21
CA ILE A 501 1.32 -5.73 4.75
C ILE A 501 1.72 -5.19 3.38
N VAL A 502 2.91 -4.59 3.33
CA VAL A 502 3.36 -3.78 2.20
C VAL A 502 3.70 -4.67 1.02
N ASP A 503 3.16 -4.36 -0.16
CA ASP A 503 3.68 -4.88 -1.43
C ASP A 503 4.98 -4.13 -1.73
N GLN A 504 6.13 -4.81 -1.68
CA GLN A 504 7.46 -4.21 -1.76
C GLN A 504 7.98 -4.13 -3.20
N GLY A 505 7.06 -4.08 -4.17
CA GLY A 505 7.39 -3.98 -5.59
C GLY A 505 8.24 -2.75 -5.91
N PRO A 506 9.05 -2.80 -6.98
CA PRO A 506 10.01 -1.75 -7.31
C PRO A 506 9.36 -0.40 -7.66
N ASP A 507 8.18 -0.43 -8.30
CA ASP A 507 7.41 0.78 -8.63
C ASP A 507 6.34 1.03 -7.56
N ALA A 508 6.51 2.12 -6.81
CA ALA A 508 5.58 2.46 -5.74
C ALA A 508 4.15 2.76 -6.21
N LEU A 509 3.93 3.12 -7.48
CA LEU A 509 2.59 3.39 -8.02
C LEU A 509 1.82 2.12 -8.41
N THR A 510 2.50 0.99 -8.56
CA THR A 510 1.86 -0.30 -8.91
C THR A 510 1.65 -1.19 -7.70
N ARG A 511 2.16 -0.78 -6.52
CA ARG A 511 2.00 -1.51 -5.27
C ARG A 511 0.54 -1.63 -4.87
N MET A 512 0.17 -2.84 -4.48
CA MET A 512 -1.16 -3.15 -3.97
C MET A 512 -1.06 -3.74 -2.57
N THR A 513 -0.60 -2.91 -1.64
CA THR A 513 -0.51 -3.20 -0.20
C THR A 513 -1.85 -3.71 0.35
N GLN A 514 -1.82 -4.84 1.05
CA GLN A 514 -2.99 -5.33 1.78
C GLN A 514 -3.14 -4.47 3.03
N ALA A 515 -4.31 -3.86 3.20
CA ALA A 515 -4.57 -3.04 4.38
C ALA A 515 -6.00 -3.16 4.90
N ASN A 516 -6.13 -3.10 6.23
CA ASN A 516 -7.42 -2.93 6.90
C ASN A 516 -7.26 -1.86 7.99
N SER A 517 -8.35 -1.16 8.32
CA SER A 517 -8.33 -0.09 9.32
C SER A 517 -9.33 -0.33 10.45
N ILE A 518 -9.03 0.30 11.58
CA ILE A 518 -9.91 0.35 12.75
C ILE A 518 -9.91 1.78 13.32
N LEU A 519 -11.04 2.18 13.90
CA LEU A 519 -11.15 3.42 14.67
C LEU A 519 -11.18 3.09 16.16
N SER A 520 -10.26 3.66 16.93
CA SER A 520 -10.24 3.47 18.38
C SER A 520 -11.44 4.16 19.03
N SER A 521 -12.03 3.52 20.05
CA SER A 521 -13.30 3.94 20.63
C SER A 521 -13.16 4.50 22.05
N SER A 522 -14.13 5.30 22.47
CA SER A 522 -14.22 5.84 23.84
C SER A 522 -14.81 4.87 24.86
N SER A 523 -15.19 3.65 24.44
CA SER A 523 -15.94 2.69 25.26
C SER A 523 -15.12 2.00 26.37
N GLY A 524 -13.93 2.49 26.70
CA GLY A 524 -13.02 1.88 27.69
C GLY A 524 -12.57 0.46 27.30
N GLY A 525 -11.82 -0.21 28.17
CA GLY A 525 -11.36 -1.58 27.93
C GLY A 525 -9.96 -1.64 27.31
N SER A 526 -9.82 -2.11 26.07
CA SER A 526 -8.48 -2.26 25.43
C SER A 526 -7.86 -0.93 25.03
N TRP A 527 -8.65 0.14 24.97
CA TRP A 527 -8.19 1.50 24.67
C TRP A 527 -7.82 2.31 25.92
N ASP A 528 -8.04 1.78 27.13
CA ASP A 528 -7.70 2.47 28.38
C ASP A 528 -6.21 2.41 28.69
N LYS A 529 -5.74 3.36 29.50
CA LYS A 529 -4.35 3.45 29.97
C LYS A 529 -3.84 2.11 30.49
N PRO A 530 -2.65 1.65 30.10
CA PRO A 530 -2.03 0.49 30.72
C PRO A 530 -1.70 0.70 32.24
N THR A 531 -2.66 0.48 33.17
CA THR A 531 -2.45 0.16 34.63
C THR A 531 -2.46 -1.33 35.09
N SER A 532 -1.44 -1.85 35.78
CA SER A 532 -1.27 -3.12 36.58
C SER A 532 -2.04 -4.45 36.32
N LEU A 533 -3.01 -4.56 35.40
CA LEU A 533 -3.80 -5.76 35.11
C LEU A 533 -3.32 -6.48 33.82
N TYR A 534 -2.00 -6.59 33.61
CA TYR A 534 -1.43 -6.90 32.28
C TYR A 534 -0.54 -8.12 32.16
N THR A 535 -0.37 -8.51 30.89
CA THR A 535 0.68 -9.41 30.44
C THR A 535 1.99 -8.63 30.37
N HIS A 536 3.00 -9.12 31.09
CA HIS A 536 4.35 -8.59 31.04
C HIS A 536 5.13 -9.27 29.91
N HIS A 537 5.73 -8.47 29.04
CA HIS A 537 6.50 -8.92 27.90
C HIS A 537 7.99 -8.75 28.17
N ALA A 538 8.67 -9.87 28.37
CA ALA A 538 10.09 -9.87 28.75
C ALA A 538 11.00 -9.29 27.66
N HIS A 539 10.64 -9.39 26.37
CA HIS A 539 11.48 -8.92 25.26
C HIS A 539 11.57 -7.39 25.18
N CYS A 540 10.51 -6.67 25.53
CA CYS A 540 10.48 -5.21 25.54
C CYS A 540 10.55 -4.61 26.95
N GLN A 541 10.50 -5.44 28.00
CA GLN A 541 10.29 -5.00 29.40
C GLN A 541 9.08 -4.07 29.53
N CYS A 542 8.02 -4.37 28.77
CA CYS A 542 6.82 -3.55 28.66
C CYS A 542 5.57 -4.36 29.03
N GLN A 543 4.49 -3.65 29.33
CA GLN A 543 3.19 -4.25 29.68
C GLN A 543 2.18 -3.91 28.59
N THR A 544 1.40 -4.88 28.14
CA THR A 544 0.26 -4.62 27.23
C THR A 544 -1.06 -4.95 27.89
N ARG A 545 -2.13 -4.30 27.42
CA ARG A 545 -3.51 -4.73 27.70
C ARG A 545 -3.68 -6.24 27.39
N ASN A 546 -4.55 -6.91 28.14
CA ASN A 546 -4.78 -8.36 27.96
C ASN A 546 -5.51 -8.70 26.67
N SER A 547 -6.18 -7.72 26.05
CA SER A 547 -6.84 -7.89 24.76
C SER A 547 -6.37 -6.84 23.76
N GLY A 548 -6.11 -7.32 22.54
CA GLY A 548 -5.82 -6.50 21.37
C GLY A 548 -7.02 -6.45 20.44
N TYR A 549 -7.03 -5.46 19.55
CA TYR A 549 -8.05 -5.26 18.53
C TYR A 549 -7.45 -5.49 17.14
N GLY A 550 -8.13 -6.24 16.29
CA GLY A 550 -7.64 -6.47 14.93
C GLY A 550 -8.43 -7.54 14.18
N PHE A 551 -7.74 -8.24 13.29
CA PHE A 551 -8.33 -9.09 12.26
C PHE A 551 -7.83 -10.52 12.42
N SER A 552 -8.77 -11.45 12.59
CA SER A 552 -8.47 -12.88 12.66
C SER A 552 -8.10 -13.46 11.29
N SER A 553 -8.48 -12.84 10.17
CA SER A 553 -8.21 -13.36 8.82
C SER A 553 -7.65 -12.28 7.89
N PHE A 554 -6.64 -11.55 8.34
CA PHE A 554 -6.13 -10.33 7.69
C PHE A 554 -5.65 -10.52 6.24
N MET A 555 -4.93 -11.60 5.98
CA MET A 555 -4.34 -11.90 4.67
C MET A 555 -4.05 -13.39 4.56
N SER A 556 -4.25 -13.97 3.36
CA SER A 556 -3.95 -15.39 3.17
C SER A 556 -2.43 -15.61 3.13
N VAL A 557 -1.97 -16.70 3.72
CA VAL A 557 -0.55 -17.09 3.74
C VAL A 557 -0.06 -17.38 2.32
N SER A 558 -0.92 -17.96 1.47
CA SER A 558 -0.59 -18.20 0.06
C SER A 558 -0.32 -16.90 -0.69
N ASP A 559 -1.13 -15.87 -0.44
CA ASP A 559 -1.00 -14.56 -1.08
C ASP A 559 0.31 -13.87 -0.68
N ILE A 560 0.69 -13.96 0.60
CA ILE A 560 1.98 -13.47 1.11
C ILE A 560 3.17 -14.14 0.40
N GLN A 561 3.09 -15.46 0.14
CA GLN A 561 4.20 -16.25 -0.39
C GLN A 561 4.29 -16.25 -1.92
N ASN A 562 3.15 -16.20 -2.60
CA ASN A 562 3.05 -16.59 -4.01
C ASN A 562 2.57 -15.47 -4.93
N THR A 563 2.20 -14.31 -4.37
CA THR A 563 1.70 -13.19 -5.16
C THR A 563 2.48 -11.91 -4.83
N ARG A 564 2.61 -11.05 -5.84
CA ARG A 564 3.23 -9.72 -5.71
C ARG A 564 4.59 -9.80 -4.98
N HIS A 565 4.97 -8.74 -4.26
CA HIS A 565 6.23 -8.67 -3.53
C HIS A 565 5.97 -8.44 -2.04
N PHE A 566 4.98 -9.11 -1.46
CA PHE A 566 4.70 -9.02 -0.02
C PHE A 566 5.84 -9.61 0.80
N LEU A 567 6.43 -10.70 0.31
CA LEU A 567 7.65 -11.29 0.83
C LEU A 567 8.81 -11.02 -0.14
N LYS A 568 9.66 -10.04 0.19
CA LYS A 568 10.81 -9.63 -0.62
C LYS A 568 12.09 -9.87 0.16
N HIS A 569 13.08 -10.54 -0.43
CA HIS A 569 14.31 -10.96 0.26
C HIS A 569 14.06 -11.75 1.57
N ASP A 570 12.97 -12.54 1.61
CA ASP A 570 12.45 -13.22 2.80
C ASP A 570 12.07 -12.27 3.98
N GLN A 571 11.77 -11.01 3.65
CA GLN A 571 11.35 -9.98 4.58
C GLN A 571 9.87 -9.62 4.36
N LEU A 572 9.12 -9.57 5.45
CA LEU A 572 7.76 -9.06 5.49
C LEU A 572 7.76 -7.67 6.14
N MET A 573 7.29 -6.66 5.42
CA MET A 573 7.17 -5.29 5.94
C MET A 573 5.74 -5.02 6.42
N VAL A 574 5.62 -4.66 7.69
CA VAL A 574 4.36 -4.44 8.42
C VAL A 574 4.20 -2.99 8.84
#